data_AF-A0A0E1NS25-F1
#
_entry.id   AF-A0A0E1NS25-F1
#
_cell.length_a   1.000
_cell.length_b   1.000
_cell.length_c   1.000
_cell.angle_alpha   90.00
_cell.angle_beta   90.00
_cell.angle_gamma   90.00
#
_symmetry.space_group_name_H-M   'P 1'
#
loop_
_entity.id
_entity.type
_entity.pdbx_description
1 polymer ?
#
loop_
_entity_poly.entity_id
_entity_poly.type
_entity_poly.pdbx_seq_one_letter_code
_entity_poly.pdbx_strand_id
1 'polypeptide(L)'
;MRFSLTTTLGALAVSLALAPGWASAWEKDKTYDITILHTNDHHGHFWQNEQGEYGLAAQKTVVDEIRKQVAAKGGSLLLLSGGDY
;
A
#
# COMPACT_ATOMS: atom_id res chain seq x y z
N MET A 1 47.97 -0.55 2.24
CA MET A 1 47.41 -0.76 3.60
C MET A 1 47.09 -2.24 3.74
N ARG A 2 47.64 -2.94 4.75
CA ARG A 2 47.35 -4.36 5.02
C ARG A 2 46.35 -4.41 6.18
N PHE A 3 45.10 -4.71 5.90
CA PHE A 3 44.11 -4.94 6.94
C PHE A 3 44.37 -6.32 7.58
N SER A 4 44.36 -6.39 8.91
CA SER A 4 44.50 -7.66 9.62
C SER A 4 43.21 -8.46 9.46
N LEU A 5 43.34 -9.79 9.35
CA LEU A 5 42.19 -10.70 9.21
C LEU A 5 41.15 -10.47 10.31
N THR A 6 41.60 -10.12 11.51
CA THR A 6 40.74 -9.81 12.67
C THR A 6 39.92 -8.53 12.48
N THR A 7 40.49 -7.49 11.87
CA THR A 7 39.77 -6.23 11.59
C THR A 7 38.72 -6.43 10.50
N THR A 8 39.02 -7.25 9.50
CA THR A 8 38.08 -7.56 8.41
C THR A 8 36.91 -8.44 8.87
N LEU A 9 37.16 -9.44 9.74
CA LEU A 9 36.08 -10.26 10.32
C LEU A 9 35.17 -9.44 11.24
N GLY A 10 35.74 -8.55 12.07
CA GLY A 10 34.96 -7.67 12.93
C GLY A 10 34.04 -6.74 12.13
N ALA A 11 34.56 -6.15 11.05
CA ALA A 11 33.77 -5.32 10.14
C ALA A 11 32.65 -6.11 9.45
N LEU A 12 32.92 -7.33 8.99
CA LEU A 12 31.92 -8.19 8.36
C LEU A 12 30.79 -8.60 9.33
N ALA A 13 31.12 -8.94 10.59
CA ALA A 13 30.14 -9.32 11.59
C ALA A 13 29.19 -8.16 11.96
N VAL A 14 29.73 -6.95 12.10
CA VAL A 14 28.92 -5.72 12.31
C VAL A 14 28.03 -5.44 11.09
N SER A 15 28.56 -5.63 9.88
CA SER A 15 27.81 -5.42 8.65
C SER A 15 26.65 -6.41 8.50
N LEU A 16 26.82 -7.67 8.91
CA LEU A 16 25.78 -8.69 8.89
C LEU A 16 24.71 -8.46 9.98
N ALA A 17 25.10 -7.94 11.15
CA ALA A 17 24.18 -7.61 12.23
C ALA A 17 23.31 -6.36 11.93
N LEU A 18 23.80 -5.46 11.07
CA LEU A 18 23.08 -4.28 10.60
C LEU A 18 22.35 -4.51 9.27
N ALA A 19 22.52 -5.68 8.65
CA ALA A 19 21.74 -6.04 7.48
C ALA A 19 20.27 -6.15 7.90
N PRO A 20 19.33 -5.48 7.22
CA PRO A 20 17.92 -5.65 7.52
C PRO A 20 17.59 -7.13 7.35
N GLY A 21 17.25 -7.79 8.45
CA GLY A 21 16.75 -9.15 8.40
C GLY A 21 15.58 -9.22 7.44
N TRP A 22 15.39 -10.34 6.76
CA TRP A 22 14.19 -10.58 5.97
C TRP A 22 12.97 -10.51 6.88
N ALA A 23 12.39 -9.32 7.02
CA ALA A 23 11.15 -9.11 7.72
C ALA A 23 10.07 -9.85 6.92
N SER A 24 9.33 -10.73 7.57
CA SER A 24 8.15 -11.33 6.93
C SER A 24 7.14 -10.23 6.66
N ALA A 25 6.57 -10.21 5.45
CA ALA A 25 5.53 -9.26 5.06
C ALA A 25 4.21 -9.45 5.84
N TRP A 26 4.10 -10.51 6.63
CA TRP A 26 2.94 -10.88 7.42
C TRP A 26 3.39 -11.54 8.73
N GLU A 27 2.53 -11.48 9.73
CA GLU A 27 2.75 -12.06 11.06
C GLU A 27 1.87 -13.30 11.21
N LYS A 28 2.44 -14.37 11.78
CA LYS A 28 1.70 -15.60 12.04
C LYS A 28 0.55 -15.33 13.03
N ASP A 29 -0.60 -15.94 12.76
CA ASP A 29 -1.81 -15.87 13.59
C ASP A 29 -2.40 -14.46 13.77
N LYS A 30 -1.93 -13.48 12.99
CA LYS A 30 -2.51 -12.13 12.93
C LYS A 30 -3.64 -12.09 11.90
N THR A 31 -4.82 -11.64 12.35
CA THR A 31 -5.92 -11.32 11.45
C THR A 31 -5.70 -9.92 10.86
N TYR A 32 -5.88 -9.81 9.54
CA TYR A 32 -5.77 -8.55 8.81
C TYR A 32 -7.09 -8.24 8.13
N ASP A 33 -7.59 -7.02 8.34
CA ASP A 33 -8.75 -6.52 7.64
C ASP A 33 -8.33 -5.79 6.37
N ILE A 34 -8.74 -6.31 5.21
CA ILE A 34 -8.44 -5.74 3.89
C ILE A 34 -9.75 -5.38 3.21
N THR A 35 -9.90 -4.11 2.84
CA THR A 35 -11.00 -3.61 2.01
C THR A 35 -10.51 -3.46 0.58
N ILE A 36 -11.22 -4.07 -0.38
CA ILE A 36 -10.96 -3.91 -1.80
C ILE A 36 -12.12 -3.13 -2.40
N LEU A 37 -11.83 -1.91 -2.88
CA LEU A 37 -12.75 -1.14 -3.71
C LEU A 37 -12.37 -1.35 -5.18
N HIS A 38 -13.34 -1.38 -6.07
CA HIS A 38 -13.07 -1.47 -7.49
C HIS A 38 -14.09 -0.69 -8.35
N THR A 39 -13.65 -0.27 -9.53
CA THR A 39 -14.48 0.19 -10.64
C THR A 39 -13.99 -0.41 -11.95
N ASN A 40 -14.76 -0.28 -13.02
CA ASN A 40 -14.43 -0.72 -14.37
C ASN A 40 -15.23 0.14 -15.37
N ASP A 41 -14.85 0.12 -16.65
CA ASP A 41 -15.65 0.71 -17.73
C ASP A 41 -15.95 2.20 -17.50
N HIS A 42 -14.91 2.95 -17.14
CA HIS A 42 -15.05 4.38 -16.89
C HIS A 42 -15.37 5.16 -18.18
N HIS A 43 -14.92 4.72 -19.36
CA HIS A 43 -15.28 5.25 -20.70
C HIS A 43 -15.38 6.79 -20.76
N GLY A 44 -14.42 7.49 -20.16
CA GLY A 44 -14.34 8.95 -20.15
C GLY A 44 -15.33 9.69 -19.23
N HIS A 45 -16.07 9.01 -18.35
CA HIS A 45 -17.03 9.60 -17.40
C HIS A 45 -16.36 10.32 -16.21
N PHE A 46 -15.36 11.15 -16.48
CA PHE A 46 -14.63 11.86 -15.43
C PHE A 46 -15.43 13.01 -14.82
N TRP A 47 -16.37 13.57 -15.60
CA TRP A 47 -17.29 14.63 -15.19
C TRP A 47 -18.66 14.06 -14.85
N GLN A 48 -19.41 14.75 -14.01
CA GLN A 48 -20.81 14.41 -13.76
C GLN A 48 -21.66 14.60 -15.03
N ASN A 49 -22.74 13.83 -15.18
CA ASN A 49 -23.71 14.13 -16.25
C ASN A 49 -24.57 15.35 -15.95
N GLU A 50 -25.48 15.65 -16.88
CA GLU A 50 -26.47 16.71 -16.76
C GLU A 50 -27.38 16.60 -15.53
N GLN A 51 -27.52 15.38 -14.98
CA GLN A 51 -28.30 15.10 -13.76
C GLN A 51 -27.47 15.21 -12.47
N GLY A 52 -26.16 15.47 -12.58
CA GLY A 52 -25.25 15.55 -11.44
C GLY A 52 -24.82 14.19 -10.87
N GLU A 53 -24.97 13.12 -11.65
CA GLU A 53 -24.56 11.77 -11.25
C GLU A 53 -23.06 11.55 -11.51
N TYR A 54 -22.45 10.62 -10.76
CA TYR A 54 -21.07 10.16 -10.91
C TYR A 54 -19.99 11.26 -10.95
N GLY A 55 -18.91 11.04 -11.70
CA GLY A 55 -17.74 11.92 -11.78
C GLY A 55 -16.67 11.61 -10.74
N LEU A 56 -15.41 11.83 -11.12
CA LEU A 56 -14.25 11.51 -10.27
C LEU A 56 -14.19 12.39 -9.01
N ALA A 57 -14.81 13.57 -9.01
CA ALA A 57 -14.90 14.42 -7.84
C ALA A 57 -15.77 13.80 -6.72
N ALA A 58 -16.95 13.28 -7.09
CA ALA A 58 -17.81 12.55 -6.15
C ALA A 58 -17.15 11.24 -5.72
N GLN A 59 -16.55 10.50 -6.67
CA GLN A 59 -15.82 9.27 -6.38
C GLN A 59 -14.68 9.50 -5.38
N LYS A 60 -13.89 10.56 -5.55
CA LYS A 60 -12.79 10.93 -4.64
C LYS A 60 -13.29 11.15 -3.22
N THR A 61 -14.41 11.85 -3.06
CA THR A 61 -15.01 12.11 -1.74
C THR A 61 -15.37 10.81 -1.04
N VAL A 62 -16.10 9.93 -1.72
CA VAL A 62 -16.51 8.62 -1.18
C VAL A 62 -15.31 7.74 -0.87
N VAL A 63 -14.34 7.63 -1.79
CA VAL A 63 -13.13 6.83 -1.58
C VAL A 63 -12.32 7.34 -0.38
N ASP A 64 -12.21 8.66 -0.19
CA ASP A 64 -11.49 9.23 0.95
C ASP A 64 -12.20 8.98 2.28
N GLU A 65 -13.52 9.06 2.30
CA GLU A 65 -14.32 8.71 3.48
C GLU A 65 -14.12 7.25 3.86
N ILE A 66 -14.18 6.34 2.89
CA ILE A 66 -13.94 4.91 3.14
C ILE A 66 -12.51 4.67 3.62
N ARG A 67 -11.50 5.32 3.00
CA ARG A 67 -10.10 5.24 3.46
C ARG A 67 -9.97 5.68 4.92
N LYS A 68 -10.61 6.78 5.32
CA LYS A 68 -10.61 7.25 6.72
C LYS A 68 -11.26 6.23 7.64
N GLN A 69 -12.40 5.64 7.26
CA GLN A 69 -13.09 4.62 8.05
C GLN A 69 -12.26 3.34 8.22
N VAL A 70 -11.64 2.86 7.14
CA VAL A 70 -10.78 1.67 7.15
C VAL A 70 -9.54 1.91 8.02
N ALA A 71 -8.88 3.07 7.86
CA ALA A 71 -7.73 3.44 8.69
C ALA A 71 -8.09 3.57 10.17
N ALA A 72 -9.26 4.15 10.50
CA ALA A 72 -9.74 4.26 11.88
C ALA A 72 -9.99 2.89 12.54
N LYS A 73 -10.23 1.84 11.75
CA LYS A 73 -10.40 0.45 12.21
C LYS A 73 -9.08 -0.34 12.20
N GLY A 74 -7.96 0.26 11.79
CA GLY A 74 -6.67 -0.42 11.66
C GLY A 74 -6.56 -1.34 10.43
N GLY A 75 -7.51 -1.26 9.49
CA GLY A 75 -7.49 -2.05 8.26
C GLY A 75 -6.67 -1.41 7.14
N SER A 76 -6.51 -2.15 6.05
CA SER A 76 -5.88 -1.68 4.81
C SER A 76 -6.90 -1.56 3.68
N LEU A 77 -6.72 -0.59 2.78
CA LEU A 77 -7.56 -0.42 1.60
C LEU A 77 -6.75 -0.45 0.30
N LEU A 78 -7.21 -1.26 -0.64
CA LEU A 78 -6.75 -1.27 -2.03
C LEU A 78 -7.89 -0.82 -2.94
N LEU A 79 -7.61 0.12 -3.86
CA LEU A 79 -8.54 0.54 -4.90
C LEU A 79 -8.00 0.04 -6.23
N LEU A 80 -8.81 -0.72 -6.95
CA LEU A 80 -8.46 -1.31 -8.25
C LEU A 80 -9.36 -0.74 -9.36
N SER A 81 -8.84 -0.70 -10.59
CA SER A 81 -9.64 -0.47 -11.78
C SER A 81 -9.55 -1.67 -12.71
N GLY A 82 -10.69 -2.08 -13.27
CA GLY A 82 -10.78 -3.15 -14.25
C GLY A 82 -10.34 -2.77 -15.67
N GLY A 83 -10.08 -1.49 -15.94
CA GLY A 83 -9.74 -0.99 -17.28
C GLY A 83 -10.93 -0.33 -18.00
N ASP A 84 -10.77 -0.09 -19.30
CA ASP A 84 -11.68 0.67 -20.18
C ASP A 84 -11.96 2.10 -19.69
N TYR A 85 -10.91 2.94 -19.71
CA TYR A 85 -10.91 4.31 -19.18
C TYR A 85 -11.44 5.39 -20.12
#